data_AF-A0A264W631-F1
#
_entry.id   AF-A0A264W631-F1
#
_cell.length_a   1.000
_cell.length_b   1.000
_cell.length_c   1.000
_cell.angle_alpha   90.00
_cell.angle_beta   90.00
_cell.angle_gamma   90.00
#
_symmetry.space_group_name_H-M   'P 1'
#
loop_
_entity.id
_entity.type
_entity.pdbx_description
1 polymer ?
#
loop_
_entity_poly.entity_id
_entity_poly.type
_entity_poly.pdbx_seq_one_letter_code
_entity_poly.pdbx_strand_id
1 'polypeptide(L)'
;MDKSRFVWGLLTGATASAVAILFTAPKSGHEVRSQIRATSTTIKHDLSDVKAQFQEVKASLQSLITTAKEITPEAVQGIKESVDTWQKETAPIQMKIQQDIEAIQKSMDELQQALPKKTTKVS
;
A
#
# COMPACT_ATOMS: atom_id res chain seq x y z
N MET A 1 -13.30 7.32 -15.61
CA MET A 1 -14.06 6.99 -14.37
C MET A 1 -13.44 7.78 -13.25
N ASP A 2 -14.17 8.76 -12.72
CA ASP A 2 -13.62 9.75 -11.80
C ASP A 2 -13.33 9.11 -10.45
N LYS A 3 -12.08 9.25 -9.97
CA LYS A 3 -11.61 8.75 -8.67
C LYS A 3 -12.54 9.17 -7.52
N SER A 4 -13.17 10.34 -7.64
CA SER A 4 -14.19 10.82 -6.70
C SER A 4 -15.39 9.87 -6.59
N ARG A 5 -15.85 9.24 -7.68
CA ARG A 5 -17.03 8.36 -7.65
C ARG A 5 -16.75 7.04 -6.92
N PHE A 6 -15.51 6.54 -7.00
CA PHE A 6 -15.08 5.36 -6.26
C PHE A 6 -14.98 5.64 -4.75
N VAL A 7 -14.41 6.79 -4.37
CA VAL A 7 -14.34 7.24 -2.96
C VAL A 7 -15.74 7.50 -2.40
N TRP A 8 -16.62 8.14 -3.17
CA TRP A 8 -18.03 8.31 -2.80
C TRP A 8 -18.76 6.96 -2.68
N GLY A 9 -18.51 6.00 -3.58
CA GLY A 9 -19.07 4.65 -3.48
C GLY A 9 -18.59 3.88 -2.24
N LEU A 10 -17.30 3.99 -1.91
CA LEU A 10 -16.70 3.40 -0.69
C LEU A 10 -17.28 4.04 0.58
N LEU A 11 -17.41 5.37 0.61
CA LEU A 11 -18.01 6.12 1.73
C LEU A 11 -19.49 5.79 1.92
N THR A 12 -20.29 5.80 0.85
CA THR A 12 -21.73 5.51 0.94
C THR A 12 -21.97 4.05 1.32
N GLY A 13 -21.17 3.10 0.81
CA GLY A 13 -21.22 1.69 1.22
C GLY A 13 -20.80 1.45 2.68
N ALA A 14 -19.87 2.26 3.20
CA ALA A 14 -19.45 2.21 4.60
C ALA A 14 -20.46 2.89 5.54
N THR A 15 -21.21 3.91 5.13
CA THR A 15 -22.07 4.66 6.07
C THR A 15 -23.26 3.86 6.61
N ALA A 16 -23.93 3.02 5.80
CA ALA A 16 -25.08 2.27 6.29
C ALA A 16 -24.68 1.15 7.28
N SER A 17 -23.49 0.58 7.13
CA SER A 17 -22.95 -0.48 7.99
C SER A 17 -22.13 0.08 9.17
N ALA A 18 -21.29 1.09 8.95
CA ALA A 18 -20.46 1.69 9.99
C ALA A 18 -21.26 2.53 10.99
N VAL A 19 -22.38 3.16 10.62
CA VAL A 19 -23.20 3.91 11.61
C VAL A 19 -23.92 2.95 12.54
N ALA A 20 -24.45 1.83 12.03
CA ALA A 20 -25.01 0.79 12.88
C ALA A 20 -23.96 0.18 13.81
N ILE A 21 -22.75 -0.09 13.31
CA ILE A 21 -21.63 -0.60 14.12
C ILE A 21 -21.10 0.46 15.10
N LEU A 22 -21.00 1.75 14.74
CA LEU A 22 -20.63 2.82 15.69
C LEU A 22 -21.69 3.02 16.78
N PHE A 23 -22.96 2.77 16.47
CA PHE A 23 -24.09 2.92 17.40
C PHE A 23 -24.33 1.68 18.28
N THR A 24 -23.97 0.49 17.80
CA THR A 24 -24.13 -0.79 18.54
C THR A 24 -22.81 -1.38 19.05
N ALA A 25 -21.65 -0.84 18.67
CA ALA A 25 -20.37 -1.26 19.24
C ALA A 25 -20.23 -0.71 20.67
N PRO A 26 -19.93 -1.55 21.66
CA PRO A 26 -19.70 -1.14 23.05
C PRO A 26 -18.38 -0.36 23.25
N LYS A 27 -17.72 0.10 22.18
CA LYS A 27 -16.38 0.71 22.21
C LYS A 27 -16.47 2.24 22.22
N SER A 28 -15.76 2.87 23.16
CA SER A 28 -15.73 4.33 23.29
C SER A 28 -15.12 5.01 22.05
N GLY A 29 -15.51 6.25 21.75
CA GLY A 29 -14.93 7.01 20.64
C GLY A 29 -13.40 7.23 20.75
N HIS A 30 -12.85 7.16 21.97
CA HIS A 30 -11.39 7.14 22.19
C HIS A 30 -10.76 5.84 21.67
N GLU A 31 -11.37 4.71 22.02
CA GLU A 31 -10.94 3.36 21.63
C GLU A 31 -10.99 3.18 20.10
N VAL A 32 -12.02 3.73 19.44
CA VAL A 32 -12.14 3.72 17.97
C VAL A 32 -11.02 4.55 17.32
N ARG A 33 -10.74 5.76 17.82
CA ARG A 33 -9.64 6.60 17.30
C ARG A 33 -8.27 5.95 17.51
N SER A 34 -8.07 5.33 18.68
CA SER A 34 -6.84 4.62 19.01
C SER A 34 -6.61 3.45 18.04
N GLN A 35 -7.63 2.63 17.81
CA GLN A 35 -7.57 1.53 16.83
C GLN A 35 -7.32 2.04 15.41
N ILE A 36 -7.99 3.11 14.96
CA ILE A 36 -7.74 3.67 13.62
C ILE A 36 -6.28 4.12 13.46
N ARG A 37 -5.69 4.76 14.48
CA ARG A 37 -4.28 5.15 14.46
C ARG A 37 -3.35 3.94 14.45
N ALA A 38 -3.62 2.94 15.29
CA ALA A 38 -2.82 1.72 15.38
C ALA A 38 -2.85 0.94 14.04
N THR A 39 -4.05 0.63 13.55
CA THR A 39 -4.25 -0.04 12.25
C THR A 39 -3.62 0.76 11.12
N SER A 40 -3.71 2.10 11.16
CA SER A 40 -3.08 2.92 10.13
C SER A 40 -1.56 2.84 10.13
N THR A 41 -0.93 2.76 11.29
CA THR A 41 0.51 2.59 11.40
C THR A 41 0.93 1.22 10.88
N THR A 42 0.20 0.16 11.22
CA THR A 42 0.43 -1.20 10.70
C THR A 42 0.35 -1.22 9.17
N ILE A 43 -0.71 -0.68 8.58
CA ILE A 43 -0.86 -0.63 7.11
C ILE A 43 0.30 0.12 6.45
N LYS A 44 0.77 1.23 7.04
CA LYS A 44 1.94 1.95 6.50
C LYS A 44 3.22 1.12 6.54
N HIS A 45 3.41 0.34 7.60
CA HIS A 45 4.53 -0.58 7.74
C HIS A 45 4.46 -1.66 6.65
N ASP A 46 3.32 -2.36 6.55
CA ASP A 46 3.12 -3.43 5.57
C ASP A 46 3.33 -2.93 4.13
N LEU A 47 2.86 -1.72 3.80
CA LEU A 47 3.09 -1.10 2.49
C LEU A 47 4.56 -0.77 2.24
N SER A 48 5.30 -0.40 3.29
CA SER A 48 6.74 -0.16 3.18
C SER A 48 7.50 -1.46 2.91
N ASP A 49 7.08 -2.55 3.55
CA ASP A 49 7.65 -3.88 3.32
C ASP A 49 7.37 -4.39 1.92
N VAL A 50 6.15 -4.23 1.41
CA VAL A 50 5.81 -4.57 0.02
C VAL A 50 6.71 -3.80 -0.96
N LYS A 51 6.95 -2.50 -0.70
CA LYS A 51 7.87 -1.69 -1.52
C LYS A 51 9.31 -2.22 -1.44
N ALA A 52 9.77 -2.63 -0.27
CA ALA A 52 11.12 -3.16 -0.06
C ALA A 52 11.31 -4.51 -0.79
N GLN A 53 10.38 -5.46 -0.62
CA GLN A 53 10.40 -6.76 -1.31
C GLN A 53 10.42 -6.58 -2.83
N PHE A 54 9.66 -5.61 -3.33
CA PHE A 54 9.66 -5.30 -4.75
C PHE A 54 11.04 -4.82 -5.27
N GLN A 55 11.76 -4.00 -4.50
CA GLN A 55 13.14 -3.62 -4.84
C GLN A 55 14.11 -4.79 -4.74
N GLU A 56 13.93 -5.67 -3.77
CA GLU A 56 14.76 -6.86 -3.58
C GLU A 56 14.66 -7.83 -4.76
N VAL A 57 13.46 -8.04 -5.31
CA VAL A 57 13.27 -8.84 -6.54
C VAL A 57 14.08 -8.22 -7.69
N LYS A 58 14.00 -6.90 -7.88
CA LYS A 58 14.76 -6.20 -8.93
C LYS A 58 16.28 -6.37 -8.75
N ALA A 59 16.77 -6.25 -7.53
CA ALA A 59 18.18 -6.43 -7.20
C ALA A 59 18.64 -7.87 -7.43
N SER A 60 17.81 -8.84 -7.04
CA SER A 60 18.08 -10.28 -7.24
C SER A 60 18.24 -10.63 -8.71
N LEU A 61 17.40 -10.07 -9.59
CA LEU A 61 17.52 -10.27 -11.04
C LEU A 61 18.82 -9.67 -11.59
N GLN A 62 19.24 -8.50 -11.12
CA GLN A 62 20.52 -7.90 -11.50
C GLN A 62 21.72 -8.74 -11.04
N SER A 63 21.64 -9.28 -9.82
CA SER A 63 22.65 -10.19 -9.27
C SER A 63 22.74 -11.46 -10.10
N LEU A 64 21.60 -12.09 -10.40
CA LEU A 64 21.54 -13.29 -11.26
C LEU A 64 22.18 -13.06 -12.63
N ILE A 65 21.90 -11.93 -13.28
CA ILE A 65 22.54 -11.57 -14.56
C ILE A 65 24.06 -11.42 -14.39
N THR A 66 24.51 -10.85 -13.26
CA THR A 66 25.93 -10.64 -12.99
C THR A 66 26.64 -11.97 -12.76
N THR A 67 26.10 -12.84 -11.90
CA THR A 67 26.62 -14.19 -11.67
C THR A 67 26.62 -15.03 -12.95
N ALA A 68 25.57 -14.92 -13.78
CA ALA A 68 25.52 -15.64 -15.06
C ALA A 68 26.66 -15.26 -16.01
N LYS A 69 27.13 -14.00 -15.98
CA LYS A 69 28.27 -13.53 -16.80
C LYS A 69 29.59 -14.16 -16.42
N GLU A 70 29.71 -14.62 -15.17
CA GLU A 70 30.91 -15.29 -14.67
C GLU A 70 30.98 -16.76 -15.11
N ILE A 71 29.86 -17.34 -15.54
CA ILE A 71 29.76 -18.75 -15.97
C ILE A 71 30.02 -18.88 -17.47
N THR A 72 29.08 -18.43 -18.33
CA THR A 72 29.16 -18.57 -19.80
C THR A 72 28.30 -17.51 -20.52
N PRO A 73 28.73 -16.95 -21.67
CA PRO A 73 27.94 -16.00 -22.46
C PRO A 73 26.54 -16.49 -22.89
N GLU A 74 26.41 -17.79 -23.16
CA GLU A 74 25.15 -18.43 -23.58
C GLU A 74 24.12 -18.44 -22.45
N ALA A 75 24.56 -18.67 -21.21
CA ALA A 75 23.69 -18.61 -20.02
C ALA A 75 23.20 -17.17 -19.76
N VAL A 76 24.04 -16.17 -20.02
CA VAL A 76 23.67 -14.75 -19.91
C VAL A 76 22.60 -14.37 -20.91
N GLN A 77 22.70 -14.83 -22.16
CA GLN A 77 21.73 -14.49 -23.20
C GLN A 77 20.32 -14.94 -22.83
N GLY A 78 20.14 -16.21 -22.46
CA GLY A 78 18.82 -16.73 -22.09
C GLY A 78 18.23 -16.07 -20.83
N ILE A 79 19.05 -15.81 -19.82
CA ILE A 79 18.62 -15.10 -18.61
C ILE A 79 18.26 -13.66 -18.92
N LYS A 80 19.07 -12.97 -19.73
CA LYS A 80 18.84 -11.58 -20.10
C LYS A 80 17.55 -11.42 -20.91
N GLU A 81 17.30 -12.28 -21.88
CA GLU A 81 16.06 -12.26 -22.66
C GLU A 81 14.83 -12.48 -21.77
N SER A 82 14.92 -13.44 -20.83
CA SER A 82 13.83 -13.73 -19.89
C SER A 82 13.56 -12.54 -18.95
N VAL A 83 14.61 -11.92 -18.41
CA VAL A 83 14.50 -10.75 -17.53
C VAL A 83 14.03 -9.51 -18.28
N ASP A 84 14.54 -9.26 -19.49
CA ASP A 84 14.14 -8.11 -20.31
C ASP A 84 12.65 -8.24 -20.71
N THR A 85 12.19 -9.44 -21.06
CA THR A 85 10.77 -9.73 -21.33
C THR A 85 9.91 -9.50 -20.09
N TRP A 86 10.28 -10.10 -18.97
CA TRP A 86 9.57 -9.92 -17.70
C TRP A 86 9.53 -8.45 -17.26
N GLN A 87 10.62 -7.71 -17.39
CA GLN A 87 10.67 -6.28 -17.09
C GLN A 87 9.73 -5.48 -17.97
N LYS A 88 9.71 -5.76 -19.28
CA LYS A 88 8.83 -5.06 -20.22
C LYS A 88 7.36 -5.28 -19.91
N GLU A 89 6.99 -6.52 -19.60
CA GLU A 89 5.61 -6.87 -19.25
C GLU A 89 5.19 -6.33 -17.89
N THR A 90 6.13 -6.33 -16.93
CA THR A 90 5.81 -5.96 -15.55
C THR A 90 5.96 -4.46 -15.29
N ALA A 91 6.81 -3.71 -16.01
CA ALA A 91 7.01 -2.27 -15.82
C ALA A 91 5.73 -1.43 -15.58
N PRO A 92 4.65 -1.57 -16.39
CA PRO A 92 3.40 -0.86 -16.12
C PRO A 92 2.74 -1.30 -14.79
N ILE A 93 2.83 -2.58 -14.44
CA ILE A 93 2.32 -3.15 -13.18
C ILE A 93 3.13 -2.60 -12.00
N GLN A 94 4.47 -2.52 -12.12
CA GLN A 94 5.36 -1.95 -11.11
C GLN A 94 5.00 -0.49 -10.82
N MET A 95 4.80 0.30 -11.88
CA MET A 95 4.40 1.69 -11.76
C MET A 95 3.03 1.82 -11.09
N LYS A 96 2.07 0.95 -11.45
CA LYS A 96 0.75 0.92 -10.83
C LYS A 96 0.82 0.57 -9.34
N ILE A 97 1.61 -0.44 -8.95
CA ILE A 97 1.80 -0.81 -7.54
C ILE A 97 2.38 0.37 -6.75
N GLN A 98 3.40 1.06 -7.29
CA GLN A 98 3.98 2.24 -6.63
C GLN A 98 2.94 3.35 -6.43
N GLN A 99 2.13 3.64 -7.45
CA GLN A 99 1.04 4.63 -7.38
C GLN A 99 -0.05 4.23 -6.39
N ASP A 100 -0.43 2.95 -6.36
CA ASP A 100 -1.45 2.43 -5.45
C ASP A 100 -0.95 2.50 -3.99
N ILE A 101 0.31 2.15 -3.73
CA ILE A 101 0.94 2.29 -2.40
C ILE A 101 0.91 3.75 -1.94
N GLU A 102 1.31 4.70 -2.79
CA GLU A 102 1.30 6.14 -2.47
C GLU A 102 -0.12 6.65 -2.21
N ALA A 103 -1.09 6.22 -3.02
CA ALA A 103 -2.49 6.59 -2.84
C ALA A 103 -3.06 6.07 -1.52
N ILE A 104 -2.73 4.83 -1.13
CA ILE A 104 -3.13 4.26 0.15
C ILE A 104 -2.46 5.04 1.29
N GLN A 105 -1.15 5.25 1.24
CA GLN A 105 -0.43 6.02 2.27
C GLN A 105 -1.03 7.41 2.50
N LYS A 106 -1.31 8.14 1.40
CA LYS A 106 -1.97 9.45 1.45
C LYS A 106 -3.37 9.37 2.07
N SER A 107 -4.16 8.39 1.67
CA SER A 107 -5.50 8.19 2.23
C SER A 107 -5.44 7.91 3.74
N MET A 108 -4.44 7.15 4.19
CA MET A 108 -4.21 6.90 5.60
C MET A 108 -3.82 8.18 6.37
N ASP A 109 -3.02 9.06 5.78
CA ASP A 109 -2.70 10.37 6.37
C ASP A 109 -3.93 11.26 6.49
N GLU A 110 -4.74 11.35 5.44
CA GLU A 110 -5.98 12.13 5.43
C GLU A 110 -6.96 11.62 6.49
N LEU A 111 -7.13 10.30 6.60
CA LEU A 111 -7.96 9.66 7.62
C LEU A 111 -7.47 10.02 9.03
N GLN A 112 -6.16 9.97 9.29
CA GLN A 112 -5.60 10.35 10.60
C GLN A 112 -5.80 11.84 10.92
N GLN A 113 -5.68 12.72 9.92
CA GLN A 113 -5.85 14.16 10.08
C GLN A 113 -7.31 14.57 10.29
N ALA A 114 -8.24 13.86 9.65
CA ALA A 114 -9.68 14.08 9.83
C ALA A 114 -10.18 13.69 11.23
N LEU A 115 -9.39 12.94 12.02
CA LEU A 115 -9.73 12.65 13.40
C LEU A 115 -9.60 13.91 14.27
N PRO A 116 -10.67 14.34 14.96
CA PRO A 116 -10.63 15.55 15.78
C PRO A 116 -9.59 15.44 16.90
N LYS A 117 -8.74 16.47 17.00
CA LYS A 117 -7.77 16.63 18.09
C LYS A 117 -8.52 16.90 19.40
N LYS A 118 -8.08 16.23 20.47
CA LYS A 118 -8.62 16.30 21.84
C LYS A 118 -8.91 17.76 22.26
N THR A 119 -10.17 18.14 22.38
CA THR A 119 -10.60 19.32 23.16
C THR A 119 -11.11 18.83 24.51
N THR A 120 -10.20 18.67 25.47
CA THR A 120 -10.58 18.55 26.88
C THR A 120 -10.80 19.96 27.39
N LYS A 121 -12.04 20.45 27.36
CA LYS A 121 -12.44 21.57 28.21
C LYS A 121 -12.71 20.99 29.59
N VAL A 122 -11.83 21.28 30.54
CA VAL A 122 -12.11 21.10 31.97
C VAL A 122 -13.04 22.25 32.37
N SER A 123 -14.21 21.94 32.89
CA SER A 123 -15.07 22.84 33.67
C SER A 123 -15.80 22.00 34.69
#